data_AF-A0A3B4DEK4-F1
#
_entry.id   AF-A0A3B4DEK4-F1
#
_cell.length_a   1.000
_cell.length_b   1.000
_cell.length_c   1.000
_cell.angle_alpha   90.00
_cell.angle_beta   90.00
_cell.angle_gamma   90.00
#
_symmetry.space_group_name_H-M   'P 1'
#
loop_
_entity.id
_entity.type
_entity.pdbx_description
1 polymer ?
#
loop_
_entity_poly.entity_id
_entity_poly.type
_entity_poly.pdbx_seq_one_letter_code
_entity_poly.pdbx_strand_id
1 'polypeptide(L)'
;MARTKQTARKSTGGKAPRKQLATKAARKSAPATGGVKKPHRYRPGTVALREIRRYQKSTELLIRKLPFQRLVRRTWWVCSRTRTCAPSTPRESPSCLKTSSWPAVSAESALKLN
;
A
#
# COMPACT_ATOMS: atom_id res chain seq x y z
N MET A 1 -3.92 -53.56 -29.78
CA MET A 1 -4.85 -53.22 -28.67
C MET A 1 -4.58 -51.80 -28.19
N ALA A 2 -5.60 -51.02 -27.81
CA ALA A 2 -5.51 -49.88 -26.90
C ALA A 2 -6.91 -49.43 -26.44
N ARG A 3 -7.41 -49.95 -25.30
CA ARG A 3 -8.75 -49.60 -24.79
C ARG A 3 -8.70 -48.33 -23.95
N THR A 4 -9.08 -47.19 -24.53
CA THR A 4 -9.24 -45.92 -23.80
C THR A 4 -10.32 -46.06 -22.72
N LYS A 5 -9.93 -45.96 -21.44
CA LYS A 5 -10.87 -45.99 -20.32
C LYS A 5 -11.39 -44.58 -20.05
N GLN A 6 -12.67 -44.35 -20.34
CA GLN A 6 -13.38 -43.14 -19.92
C GLN A 6 -13.55 -43.15 -18.39
N THR A 7 -12.61 -42.54 -17.66
CA THR A 7 -12.74 -42.38 -16.20
C THR A 7 -13.81 -41.34 -15.89
N ALA A 8 -14.89 -41.75 -15.21
CA ALA A 8 -15.97 -40.85 -14.82
C ALA A 8 -15.46 -39.74 -13.88
N ARG A 9 -15.33 -38.51 -14.40
CA ARG A 9 -15.12 -37.31 -13.58
C ARG A 9 -16.42 -37.00 -12.83
N LYS A 10 -16.37 -36.93 -11.50
CA LYS A 10 -17.53 -36.56 -10.68
C LYS A 10 -17.96 -35.13 -11.00
N SER A 11 -19.06 -34.98 -11.72
CA SER A 11 -19.77 -33.71 -11.86
C SER A 11 -20.43 -33.35 -10.54
N THR A 12 -19.73 -32.61 -9.68
CA THR A 12 -20.36 -31.90 -8.55
C THR A 12 -21.26 -30.80 -9.11
N GLY A 13 -22.51 -31.17 -9.43
CA GLY A 13 -23.52 -30.27 -9.95
C GLY A 13 -23.79 -29.09 -9.03
N GLY A 14 -24.28 -27.99 -9.61
CA GLY A 14 -24.62 -26.77 -8.89
C GLY A 14 -25.58 -27.04 -7.72
N LYS A 15 -25.30 -26.44 -6.56
CA LYS A 15 -26.06 -26.69 -5.33
C LYS A 15 -27.47 -26.09 -5.47
N ALA A 16 -28.47 -26.94 -5.62
CA ALA A 16 -29.86 -26.55 -5.87
C ALA A 16 -30.44 -25.62 -4.77
N PRO A 17 -31.32 -24.65 -5.14
CA PRO A 17 -31.90 -23.69 -4.20
C PRO A 17 -33.01 -24.34 -3.36
N ARG A 18 -32.64 -24.93 -2.22
CA ARG A 18 -33.60 -25.49 -1.25
C ARG A 18 -34.29 -24.37 -0.47
N LYS A 19 -35.63 -24.37 -0.43
CA LYS A 19 -36.45 -23.43 0.36
C LYS A 19 -36.05 -23.46 1.86
N GLN A 20 -36.29 -22.34 2.53
CA GLN A 20 -35.74 -22.02 3.84
C GLN A 20 -36.22 -22.94 4.97
N LEU A 21 -35.26 -23.46 5.73
CA LEU A 21 -35.37 -23.61 7.19
C LEU A 21 -34.07 -23.04 7.79
N ALA A 22 -34.15 -22.48 9.00
CA ALA A 22 -33.08 -21.69 9.62
C ALA A 22 -31.87 -22.54 10.04
N THR A 23 -31.07 -22.94 9.06
CA THR A 23 -29.81 -23.68 9.28
C THR A 23 -28.75 -22.74 9.84
N LYS A 24 -28.65 -22.70 11.18
CA LYS A 24 -27.59 -22.03 11.94
C LYS A 24 -26.24 -22.35 11.31
N ALA A 25 -25.64 -21.36 10.65
CA ALA A 25 -24.54 -21.59 9.73
C ALA A 25 -23.28 -22.06 10.49
N ALA A 26 -23.08 -23.38 10.53
CA ALA A 26 -21.84 -24.00 10.94
C ALA A 26 -20.73 -23.57 9.96
N ARG A 27 -20.11 -22.43 10.26
CA ARG A 27 -18.86 -21.97 9.62
C ARG A 27 -17.90 -23.14 9.68
N LYS A 28 -17.33 -23.53 8.53
CA LYS A 28 -16.44 -24.70 8.44
C LYS A 28 -15.32 -24.58 9.49
N SER A 29 -15.44 -25.34 10.56
CA SER A 29 -14.33 -25.64 11.46
C SER A 29 -13.23 -26.37 10.66
N ALA A 30 -12.02 -26.40 11.22
CA ALA A 30 -10.86 -26.98 10.54
C ALA A 30 -11.13 -28.44 10.09
N PRO A 31 -10.52 -28.91 8.99
CA PRO A 31 -10.61 -30.32 8.62
C PRO A 31 -10.12 -31.19 9.78
N ALA A 32 -11.02 -32.01 10.33
CA ALA A 32 -10.64 -33.06 11.26
C ALA A 32 -9.86 -34.11 10.47
N THR A 33 -8.61 -34.36 10.89
CA THR A 33 -7.58 -35.10 10.13
C THR A 33 -6.98 -34.29 8.96
N GLY A 34 -5.68 -34.02 9.03
CA GLY A 34 -4.92 -33.25 8.04
C GLY A 34 -4.56 -31.84 8.52
N GLY A 35 -3.27 -31.62 8.82
CA GLY A 35 -2.79 -30.43 9.54
C GLY A 35 -3.22 -29.07 8.97
N VAL A 36 -3.47 -28.12 9.87
CA VAL A 36 -3.95 -26.76 9.55
C VAL A 36 -3.09 -26.12 8.47
N LYS A 37 -3.70 -25.83 7.31
CA LYS A 37 -3.02 -25.19 6.17
C LYS A 37 -2.37 -23.88 6.63
N LYS A 38 -1.04 -23.80 6.54
CA LYS A 38 -0.25 -22.63 6.94
C LYS A 38 -0.87 -21.33 6.37
N PRO A 39 -1.05 -20.27 7.18
CA PRO A 39 -1.62 -19.02 6.69
C PRO A 39 -0.89 -18.49 5.45
N HIS A 40 -1.65 -18.09 4.43
CA HIS A 40 -1.08 -17.63 3.17
C HIS A 40 -0.44 -16.24 3.34
N ARG A 41 0.89 -16.21 3.48
CA ARG A 41 1.69 -15.00 3.48
C ARG A 41 2.09 -14.64 2.04
N TYR A 42 1.75 -13.44 1.60
CA TYR A 42 2.23 -12.90 0.32
C TYR A 42 3.75 -12.69 0.34
N ARG A 43 4.38 -12.73 -0.86
CA ARG A 43 5.79 -12.32 -1.02
C ARG A 43 5.95 -10.82 -0.65
N PRO A 44 7.14 -10.40 -0.19
CA PRO A 44 7.44 -8.96 -0.03
C PRO A 44 7.20 -8.21 -1.36
N GLY A 45 6.84 -6.94 -1.27
CA GLY A 45 6.47 -6.12 -2.43
C GLY A 45 5.06 -6.38 -3.01
N THR A 46 4.52 -7.61 -2.95
CA THR A 46 3.21 -7.93 -3.56
C THR A 46 2.06 -7.09 -2.99
N VAL A 47 2.07 -6.82 -1.69
CA VAL A 47 1.05 -5.98 -1.03
C VAL A 47 1.25 -4.50 -1.38
N ALA A 48 2.48 -4.00 -1.33
CA ALA A 48 2.82 -2.62 -1.67
C ALA A 48 2.46 -2.27 -3.13
N LEU A 49 2.76 -3.14 -4.10
CA LEU A 49 2.38 -2.93 -5.50
C LEU A 49 0.86 -2.88 -5.71
N ARG A 50 0.08 -3.62 -4.90
CA ARG A 50 -1.39 -3.55 -4.91
C ARG A 50 -1.90 -2.24 -4.29
N GLU A 51 -1.24 -1.72 -3.27
CA GLU A 51 -1.59 -0.46 -2.60
C GLU A 51 -1.22 0.76 -3.46
N ILE A 52 -0.05 0.77 -4.09
CA ILE A 52 0.35 1.80 -5.07
C ILE A 52 -0.70 1.89 -6.19
N ARG A 53 -1.08 0.74 -6.81
CA ARG A 53 -2.09 0.68 -7.87
C ARG A 53 -3.50 1.09 -7.41
N ARG A 54 -3.82 0.94 -6.11
CA ARG A 54 -5.07 1.46 -5.52
C ARG A 54 -5.00 2.99 -5.42
N TYR A 55 -3.99 3.52 -4.73
CA TYR A 55 -3.92 4.96 -4.45
C TYR A 55 -3.68 5.81 -5.69
N GLN A 56 -3.05 5.27 -6.73
CA GLN A 56 -2.96 5.91 -8.05
C GLN A 56 -4.29 5.90 -8.83
N LYS A 57 -5.25 5.03 -8.47
CA LYS A 57 -6.58 4.94 -9.10
C LYS A 57 -7.67 5.71 -8.35
N SER A 58 -7.51 5.96 -7.04
CA SER A 58 -8.51 6.63 -6.20
C SER A 58 -7.91 7.75 -5.37
N THR A 59 -8.41 8.97 -5.57
CA THR A 59 -7.99 10.21 -4.89
C THR A 59 -8.54 10.35 -3.45
N GLU A 60 -8.57 9.25 -2.70
CA GLU A 60 -8.99 9.25 -1.29
C GLU A 60 -7.92 9.86 -0.36
N LEU A 61 -8.34 10.55 0.69
CA LEU A 61 -7.41 11.16 1.65
C LEU A 61 -6.71 10.08 2.48
N LEU A 62 -5.40 9.92 2.28
CA LEU A 62 -4.56 8.96 3.01
C LEU A 62 -4.51 9.23 4.52
N ILE A 63 -4.75 10.49 4.94
CA ILE A 63 -4.76 10.92 6.34
C ILE A 63 -6.19 11.20 6.79
N ARG A 64 -6.59 10.68 7.96
CA ARG A 64 -7.92 10.92 8.55
C ARG A 64 -8.13 12.42 8.85
N LYS A 65 -9.27 12.97 8.39
CA LYS A 65 -9.60 14.41 8.50
C LYS A 65 -9.49 14.97 9.94
N LEU A 66 -10.10 14.32 10.93
CA LEU A 66 -10.19 14.83 12.31
C LEU A 66 -8.83 15.02 13.03
N PRO A 67 -7.92 14.04 13.10
CA PRO A 67 -6.60 14.25 13.72
C PRO A 67 -5.77 15.28 12.97
N PHE A 68 -5.85 15.33 11.63
CA PHE A 68 -5.16 16.36 10.84
C PHE A 68 -5.69 17.77 11.14
N GLN A 69 -7.01 17.94 11.22
CA GLN A 69 -7.65 19.21 11.60
C GLN A 69 -7.24 19.66 13.02
N ARG A 70 -7.11 18.73 13.98
CA ARG A 70 -6.62 19.02 15.33
C ARG A 70 -5.15 19.46 15.32
N LEU A 71 -4.31 18.81 14.51
CA LEU A 71 -2.90 19.18 14.33
C LEU A 71 -2.75 20.58 13.73
N VAL A 72 -3.43 20.88 12.61
CA VAL A 72 -3.37 22.19 11.96
C VAL A 72 -3.81 23.32 12.90
N ARG A 73 -4.91 23.12 13.65
CA ARG A 73 -5.36 24.07 14.68
C ARG A 73 -4.31 24.28 15.78
N ARG A 74 -3.64 23.22 16.24
CA ARG A 74 -2.57 23.30 17.26
C ARG A 74 -1.34 24.04 16.72
N THR A 75 -0.85 23.70 15.53
CA THR A 75 0.31 24.36 14.92
C THR A 75 0.04 25.85 14.71
N TRP A 76 -1.14 26.20 14.18
CA TRP A 76 -1.56 27.61 14.05
C TRP A 76 -1.62 28.33 15.41
N TRP A 77 -2.19 27.72 16.46
CA TRP A 77 -2.24 28.30 17.81
C TRP A 77 -0.87 28.32 18.53
N VAL A 78 0.17 27.69 17.98
CA VAL A 78 1.56 27.85 18.42
C VAL A 78 2.24 28.96 17.63
N CYS A 79 2.15 28.96 16.29
CA CYS A 79 2.75 29.99 15.44
C CYS A 79 2.21 31.40 15.75
N SER A 80 0.89 31.55 15.90
CA SER A 80 0.27 32.84 16.31
C SER A 80 0.66 33.28 17.72
N ARG A 81 1.18 32.38 18.55
CA ARG A 81 1.53 32.57 19.97
C ARG A 81 3.05 32.65 20.21
N THR A 82 3.84 32.51 19.14
CA THR A 82 5.31 32.65 19.12
C THR A 82 5.77 33.80 18.21
N ARG A 83 4.83 34.49 17.55
CA ARG A 83 5.09 35.55 16.56
C ARG A 83 5.54 36.91 17.16
N THR A 84 6.08 36.90 18.37
CA THR A 84 6.57 38.08 19.12
C THR A 84 8.01 37.92 19.61
N CYS A 85 8.65 36.78 19.38
CA CYS A 85 10.10 36.65 19.51
C CYS A 85 10.73 36.96 18.15
N ALA A 86 11.23 38.19 17.97
CA ALA A 86 11.97 38.55 16.77
C ALA A 86 13.21 37.64 16.63
N PRO A 87 13.55 37.16 15.42
CA PRO A 87 14.84 36.54 15.20
C PRO A 87 15.91 37.61 15.37
N SER A 88 16.60 37.59 16.52
CA SER A 88 17.84 38.34 16.69
C SER A 88 18.78 37.97 15.55
N THR A 89 19.26 38.99 14.83
CA THR A 89 19.97 38.79 13.57
C THR A 89 21.18 37.87 13.77
N PRO A 90 21.26 36.72 13.08
CA PRO A 90 22.48 35.92 13.07
C PRO A 90 23.53 36.72 12.32
N ARG A 91 24.35 37.47 13.07
CA ARG A 91 25.48 38.25 12.58
C ARG A 91 26.34 37.34 11.70
N GLU A 92 26.63 37.81 10.48
CA GLU A 92 27.07 36.91 9.41
C GLU A 92 28.31 36.07 9.77
N SER A 93 28.33 34.85 9.24
CA SER A 93 29.51 34.02 9.13
C SER A 93 29.41 33.24 7.81
N PRO A 94 29.87 33.83 6.69
CA PRO A 94 29.68 33.27 5.35
C PRO A 94 30.62 32.10 5.04
N SER A 95 30.66 31.08 5.92
CA SER A 95 31.41 29.83 5.73
C SER A 95 30.53 28.73 5.13
N CYS A 96 29.76 29.08 4.09
CA CYS A 96 28.90 28.16 3.35
C CYS A 96 29.74 27.23 2.46
N LEU A 97 30.34 26.18 3.04
CA LEU A 97 31.01 25.12 2.29
C LEU A 97 30.00 24.45 1.34
N LYS A 98 30.23 24.64 0.05
CA LYS A 98 29.22 24.48 -1.00
C LYS A 98 29.14 23.04 -1.50
N THR A 99 28.67 22.12 -0.66
CA THR A 99 28.47 20.69 -1.00
C THR A 99 27.23 20.46 -1.87
N SER A 100 27.08 21.23 -2.95
CA SER A 100 26.01 21.09 -3.95
C SER A 100 26.44 20.20 -5.11
N SER A 101 26.95 19.00 -4.81
CA SER A 101 27.35 17.99 -5.80
C SER A 101 26.19 17.03 -6.12
N TRP A 102 25.09 17.57 -6.64
CA TRP A 102 24.14 16.74 -7.39
C TRP A 102 24.80 16.41 -8.73
N PRO A 103 24.98 15.13 -9.11
CA PRO A 103 25.44 14.79 -10.44
C PRO A 103 24.37 15.20 -11.44
N ALA A 104 24.62 16.27 -12.19
CA ALA A 104 23.78 16.64 -13.32
C ALA A 104 23.80 15.47 -14.33
N VAL A 105 22.63 14.92 -14.64
CA VAL A 105 22.49 13.91 -15.69
C VAL A 105 22.76 14.61 -17.02
N SER A 106 24.00 14.48 -17.50
CA SER A 106 24.42 15.06 -18.77
C SER A 106 23.68 14.34 -19.90
N ALA A 107 22.77 15.06 -20.54
CA ALA A 107 21.90 14.59 -21.60
C ALA A 107 22.05 15.43 -22.88
N GLU A 108 23.31 15.76 -23.20
CA GLU A 108 23.78 16.37 -24.45
C GLU A 108 25.17 15.79 -24.76
N SER A 109 25.57 15.54 -26.01
CA SER A 109 24.86 15.65 -27.29
C SER A 109 25.46 14.67 -28.30
N ALA A 110 24.79 14.48 -29.44
CA ALA A 110 25.25 13.55 -30.48
C ALA A 110 26.23 14.21 -31.48
N LEU A 111 26.92 13.36 -32.27
CA LEU A 111 27.71 13.68 -33.47
C LEU A 111 29.09 14.36 -33.25
N LYS A 112 30.16 13.53 -33.26
CA LYS A 112 31.25 13.63 -34.26
C LYS A 112 32.26 12.48 -34.20
N LEU A 113 32.50 11.90 -35.38
CA LEU A 113 33.76 11.30 -35.88
C LEU A 113 34.68 10.58 -34.87
N ASN A 114 34.71 9.24 -34.93
CA ASN A 114 35.64 8.49 -35.78
C ASN A 114 35.07 7.10 -36.10
#